data_AF-A0A372G685-F1
#
_entry.id   AF-A0A372G685-F1
#
_cell.length_a   1.000
_cell.length_b   1.000
_cell.length_c   1.000
_cell.angle_alpha   90.00
_cell.angle_beta   90.00
_cell.angle_gamma   90.00
#
_symmetry.space_group_name_H-M   'P 1'
#
loop_
_entity.id
_entity.type
_entity.pdbx_description
1 polymer ?
#
loop_
_entity_poly.entity_id
_entity_poly.type
_entity_poly.pdbx_seq_one_letter_code
_entity_poly.pdbx_strand_id
1 'polypeptide(L)' 'MPGTAAAVPDEVETEEVDTRPLDDLLDDLYHGQERISQVDIYRRAVAAELPAQLLSRLNALPQGEYAVDEVTDLLGGTAG' A
#
# COMPACT_ATOMS: atom_id res chain seq x y z
N MET A 1 26.27 41.46 -5.57
CA MET A 1 25.37 40.69 -4.68
C MET A 1 24.47 39.85 -5.59
N PRO A 2 24.49 38.52 -5.45
CA PRO A 2 23.91 37.58 -6.42
C PRO A 2 22.38 37.59 -6.36
N GLY A 3 21.77 37.58 -7.55
CA GLY A 3 20.37 37.24 -7.74
C GLY A 3 20.11 35.84 -7.19
N THR A 4 18.99 35.74 -6.49
CA THR A 4 18.56 34.56 -5.75
C THR A 4 18.56 33.34 -6.65
N ALA A 5 18.94 32.20 -6.08
CA ALA A 5 18.95 30.91 -6.73
C ALA A 5 17.68 30.66 -7.54
N ALA A 6 17.86 30.19 -8.77
CA ALA A 6 16.80 29.59 -9.56
C ALA A 6 16.18 28.45 -8.74
N ALA A 7 14.93 28.64 -8.35
CA ALA A 7 14.11 27.58 -7.80
C ALA A 7 13.91 26.50 -8.87
N VAL A 8 14.37 25.30 -8.57
CA VAL A 8 13.86 24.06 -9.14
C VAL A 8 13.86 23.00 -8.03
N PRO A 9 12.91 22.05 -8.01
CA PRO A 9 11.67 21.96 -8.77
C PRO A 9 10.42 21.95 -7.89
N ASP A 10 9.29 22.11 -8.56
CA ASP A 10 7.97 21.63 -8.18
C ASP A 10 8.09 20.17 -7.69
N GLU A 11 8.21 19.98 -6.38
CA GLU A 11 7.97 18.69 -5.76
C GLU A 11 6.47 18.48 -5.90
N VAL A 12 6.07 17.76 -6.94
CA VAL A 12 4.74 17.15 -6.98
C VAL A 12 4.61 16.36 -5.68
N GLU A 13 3.90 16.92 -4.70
CA GLU A 13 3.34 16.17 -3.58
C GLU A 13 2.34 15.19 -4.22
N THR A 14 2.85 14.14 -4.87
CA THR A 14 2.09 12.91 -4.99
C THR A 14 1.76 12.59 -3.55
N GLU A 15 0.50 12.68 -3.17
CA GLU A 15 0.03 12.22 -1.87
C GLU A 15 0.35 10.71 -1.81
N GLU A 16 1.59 10.39 -1.44
CA GLU A 16 2.10 9.04 -1.32
C GLU A 16 1.24 8.41 -0.24
N VAL A 17 0.32 7.54 -0.66
CA VAL A 17 -0.59 6.85 0.25
C VAL A 17 0.27 6.14 1.28
N ASP A 18 0.16 6.53 2.54
CA ASP A 18 0.94 5.93 3.63
C ASP A 18 0.64 4.43 3.72
N THR A 19 1.62 3.60 3.34
CA THR A 19 1.50 2.14 3.31
C THR A 19 1.86 1.50 4.65
N ARG A 20 2.45 2.24 5.60
CA ARG A 20 2.84 1.72 6.92
C ARG A 20 1.72 0.93 7.63
N PRO A 21 0.46 1.42 7.72
CA PRO A 21 -0.59 0.67 8.39
C PRO A 21 -1.00 -0.62 7.64
N LEU A 22 -0.76 -0.69 6.32
CA LEU A 22 -0.91 -1.91 5.56
C LEU A 22 0.23 -2.89 5.86
N ASP A 23 1.47 -2.41 5.93
CA ASP A 23 2.64 -3.25 6.25
C ASP A 23 2.49 -3.89 7.66
N ASP A 24 2.11 -3.11 8.66
CA ASP A 24 1.86 -3.60 10.02
C ASP A 24 0.73 -4.66 10.06
N LEU A 25 -0.35 -4.43 9.29
CA LEU A 25 -1.43 -5.40 9.17
C LEU A 25 -0.94 -6.69 8.53
N LEU A 26 -0.15 -6.61 7.46
CA LEU A 26 0.33 -7.79 6.74
C LEU A 26 1.29 -8.61 7.61
N ASP A 27 2.15 -7.98 8.42
CA ASP A 27 3.03 -8.69 9.36
C ASP A 27 2.22 -9.55 10.35
N ASP A 28 1.17 -8.97 10.95
CA ASP A 28 0.25 -9.70 11.85
C ASP A 28 -0.51 -10.81 11.11
N LEU A 29 -0.98 -10.52 9.88
CA LEU A 29 -1.75 -11.42 9.05
C LEU A 29 -0.99 -12.71 8.73
N TYR A 30 0.25 -12.54 8.26
CA TYR A 30 1.12 -13.59 7.72
C TYR A 30 1.95 -14.26 8.82
N HIS A 31 1.78 -13.89 10.09
CA HIS A 31 2.50 -14.49 11.19
C HIS A 31 2.17 -16.00 11.33
N GLY A 32 3.01 -16.85 10.72
CA GLY A 32 2.83 -18.31 10.67
C GLY A 32 1.93 -18.81 9.54
N GLN A 33 1.59 -17.97 8.55
CA GLN A 33 0.83 -18.35 7.35
C GLN A 33 1.58 -17.86 6.10
N GLU A 34 1.85 -18.75 5.15
CA GLU A 34 2.61 -18.39 3.94
C GLU A 34 1.73 -17.67 2.89
N ARG A 35 0.44 -18.04 2.81
CA ARG A 35 -0.51 -17.48 1.85
C ARG A 35 -1.86 -17.21 2.47
N ILE A 36 -2.49 -16.10 2.08
CA ILE A 36 -3.79 -15.67 2.61
C ILE A 36 -4.67 -15.20 1.45
N SER A 37 -5.97 -15.49 1.54
CA SER A 37 -6.91 -15.12 0.50
C SER A 37 -7.10 -13.60 0.42
N GLN A 38 -7.31 -13.08 -0.79
CA GLN A 38 -7.63 -11.68 -1.03
C GLN A 38 -8.82 -11.20 -0.18
N VAL A 39 -9.84 -12.05 -0.04
CA VAL A 39 -11.04 -11.74 0.74
C VAL A 39 -10.71 -11.61 2.23
N ASP A 40 -9.84 -12.45 2.77
CA ASP A 40 -9.42 -12.38 4.17
C ASP A 40 -8.51 -11.18 4.45
N ILE A 41 -7.58 -10.88 3.53
CA ILE A 41 -6.77 -9.66 3.57
C ILE A 41 -7.69 -8.43 3.59
N TYR A 42 -8.64 -8.35 2.65
CA TYR A 42 -9.56 -7.22 2.55
C TYR A 42 -10.45 -7.08 3.79
N ARG A 43 -11.01 -8.18 4.32
CA ARG A 43 -11.84 -8.15 5.52
C ARG A 43 -11.08 -7.63 6.73
N ARG A 44 -9.83 -8.05 6.92
CA ARG A 44 -9.02 -7.59 8.05
C ARG A 44 -8.50 -6.16 7.85
N ALA A 45 -8.24 -5.75 6.61
CA ALA A 45 -7.96 -4.37 6.29
C ALA A 45 -9.13 -3.44 6.63
N VAL A 46 -10.37 -3.86 6.33
CA VAL A 46 -11.58 -3.13 6.74
C VAL A 46 -11.72 -3.11 8.27
N ALA A 47 -11.47 -4.24 8.93
CA ALA A 47 -11.53 -4.31 10.40
C ALA A 47 -10.45 -3.47 11.11
N ALA A 48 -9.29 -3.29 10.46
CA ALA A 48 -8.21 -2.41 10.89
C ALA A 48 -8.41 -0.94 10.46
N GLU A 49 -9.56 -0.61 9.86
CA GLU A 49 -9.93 0.74 9.42
C GLU A 49 -8.87 1.36 8.48
N LEU A 50 -8.28 0.56 7.60
CA LEU A 50 -7.28 1.06 6.65
C LEU A 50 -7.86 2.17 5.75
N PRO A 51 -7.02 3.13 5.31
CA PRO A 51 -7.41 4.18 4.36
C PRO A 51 -8.18 3.65 3.15
N ALA A 52 -9.22 4.39 2.74
CA ALA A 52 -10.10 4.00 1.63
C ALA A 52 -9.34 3.78 0.30
N GLN A 53 -8.25 4.51 0.07
CA GLN A 53 -7.39 4.32 -1.09
C GLN A 53 -6.73 2.93 -1.09
N LEU A 54 -6.25 2.45 0.06
CA LEU A 54 -5.65 1.12 0.20
C LEU A 54 -6.71 0.02 0.07
N LEU A 55 -7.88 0.21 0.68
CA LEU A 55 -9.01 -0.72 0.54
C LEU A 55 -9.45 -0.85 -0.92
N SER A 56 -9.47 0.24 -1.67
CA SER A 56 -9.81 0.23 -3.10
C SER A 56 -8.79 -0.54 -3.93
N ARG A 57 -7.48 -0.40 -3.63
CA ARG A 57 -6.42 -1.18 -4.28
C ARG A 57 -6.51 -2.67 -3.94
N LEU A 58 -6.72 -3.00 -2.67
CA LEU A 58 -6.93 -4.38 -2.22
C LEU A 58 -8.14 -5.04 -2.90
N ASN A 59 -9.24 -4.30 -3.05
CA ASN A 59 -10.44 -4.80 -3.73
C ASN A 59 -10.28 -4.93 -5.25
N ALA A 60 -9.30 -4.24 -5.85
CA ALA A 60 -8.97 -4.38 -7.26
C ALA A 60 -8.10 -5.61 -7.57
N LEU A 61 -7.49 -6.23 -6.54
CA LEU A 61 -6.72 -7.46 -6.70
C LEU A 61 -7.64 -8.60 -7.17
N PRO A 62 -7.17 -9.47 -8.09
CA PRO A 62 -7.88 -10.69 -8.44
C PRO A 62 -8.19 -11.56 -7.22
N GLN A 63 -9.23 -12.39 -7.34
CA GLN A 63 -9.47 -13.41 -6.31
C GLN A 63 -8.36 -14.46 -6.38
N GLY A 64 -7.78 -14.77 -5.22
CA GLY A 64 -6.69 -15.72 -5.09
C GLY A 64 -6.06 -15.67 -3.70
N GLU A 65 -5.07 -16.52 -3.49
CA GLU A 65 -4.22 -16.52 -2.31
C GLU A 65 -2.90 -15.85 -2.66
N TYR A 66 -2.49 -14.90 -1.84
CA TYR A 66 -1.29 -14.10 -2.05
C TYR A 66 -0.30 -14.35 -0.92
N ALA A 67 1.00 -14.32 -1.23
CA ALA A 67 2.06 -14.18 -0.24
C ALA A 67 2.26 -12.71 0.14
N VAL A 68 2.91 -12.43 1.27
CA VAL A 68 3.17 -11.05 1.72
C VAL A 68 3.90 -10.24 0.65
N ASP A 69 4.98 -10.79 0.07
CA ASP A 69 5.77 -10.12 -0.96
C ASP A 69 4.95 -9.80 -2.22
N GLU A 70 4.00 -10.67 -2.59
CA GLU A 70 3.11 -10.45 -3.73
C GLU A 70 2.13 -9.31 -3.44
N VAL A 71 1.58 -9.24 -2.23
CA VAL A 71 0.66 -8.16 -1.83
C VAL A 71 1.39 -6.82 -1.77
N THR A 72 2.59 -6.79 -1.18
CA THR A 72 3.39 -5.58 -1.04
C THR A 72 3.87 -5.08 -2.41
N ASP A 73 4.27 -5.97 -3.32
CA ASP A 73 4.62 -5.61 -4.71
C ASP A 73 3.42 -4.99 -5.45
N LEU A 74 2.24 -5.64 -5.37
CA LEU A 74 1.03 -5.18 -6.06
C LEU A 74 0.46 -3.87 -5.50
N LEU A 75 0.70 -3.56 -4.22
CA LEU A 75 0.15 -2.38 -3.55
C LEU A 75 1.14 -1.22 -3.42
N GLY A 76 2.44 -1.52 -3.35
CA GLY A 76 3.55 -0.57 -3.35
C GLY A 76 4.08 -0.23 -4.74
N GLY A 77 3.80 -1.06 -5.74
CA GLY A 77 4.06 -0.80 -7.15
C GLY A 77 3.11 0.26 -7.69
N THR A 78 3.51 1.53 -7.59
CA THR A 78 2.94 2.58 -8.44
C THR A 78 3.24 2.15 -9.88
N ALA A 79 2.21 1.73 -10.62
CA ALA A 79 2.31 1.61 -12.07
C ALA A 79 2.85 2.94 -12.59
N GLY A 80 4.08 2.90 -13.12
CA GLY A 80 4.73 4.06 -13.74
C GLY A 80 3.98 4.56 -14.97
#